data_AF-A0A0K3BRX0-F1
#
_entry.id   AF-A0A0K3BRX0-F1
#
_cell.length_a   1.000
_cell.length_b   1.000
_cell.length_c   1.000
_cell.angle_alpha   90.00
_cell.angle_beta   90.00
_cell.angle_gamma   90.00
#
_symmetry.space_group_name_H-M   'P 1'
#
loop_
_entity.id
_entity.type
_entity.pdbx_description
1 polymer ?
#
loop_
_entity_poly.entity_id
_entity_poly.type
_entity_poly.pdbx_seq_one_letter_code
_entity_poly.pdbx_strand_id
1 'polypeptide(L)'
;MMTPWTNALLGDARELILAGRYRPALDCVLTVLSVHPALAEAQELAASIVYHGAGQSAVEPLTAREMWDSRLDELFCSCDARGCTAVWMSLGRFMSGNITVTNPRGGRCTACSQYFCRNHFGRRGGCPRCRRALDHAPQVSNGRPAGQMVRLNQPLVHVQVLREGTGTVSPEFMTDLLSWMAPDVFEDSPTLRSLSVHPWPDNPDDVAMIQVIVEHEEFGQDTHDLRVSNGYQQDGTRWAIVKVFAKMPKYVDPDFPS
;
A
#
# COMPACT_ATOMS: atom_id res chain seq x y z
N MET A 1 -14.80 -14.50 -13.40
CA MET A 1 -15.28 -15.81 -12.91
C MET A 1 -14.37 -16.20 -11.78
N MET A 2 -14.89 -16.49 -10.58
CA MET A 2 -14.04 -16.83 -9.43
C MET A 2 -13.64 -18.30 -9.48
N THR A 3 -12.38 -18.57 -9.19
CA THR A 3 -11.82 -19.93 -9.19
C THR A 3 -12.05 -20.62 -7.86
N PRO A 4 -12.04 -21.97 -7.82
CA PRO A 4 -11.95 -22.73 -6.59
C PRO A 4 -10.90 -22.21 -5.60
N TRP A 5 -9.68 -21.92 -6.08
CA TRP A 5 -8.61 -21.37 -5.24
C TRP A 5 -8.96 -20.00 -4.66
N THR A 6 -9.45 -19.08 -5.50
CA THR A 6 -9.90 -17.75 -5.07
C THR A 6 -11.03 -17.86 -4.04
N ASN A 7 -12.02 -18.72 -4.29
CA ASN A 7 -13.16 -18.92 -3.38
C ASN A 7 -12.72 -19.48 -2.03
N ALA A 8 -11.75 -20.40 -2.00
CA ALA A 8 -11.21 -20.95 -0.77
C ALA A 8 -10.56 -19.86 0.09
N LEU A 9 -9.66 -19.06 -0.48
CA LEU A 9 -8.99 -17.97 0.25
C LEU A 9 -9.97 -16.91 0.76
N LEU A 10 -10.96 -16.52 -0.05
CA LEU A 10 -12.00 -15.59 0.39
C LEU A 10 -12.95 -16.21 1.42
N GLY A 11 -13.12 -17.54 1.41
CA GLY A 11 -13.83 -18.29 2.44
C GLY A 11 -13.09 -18.25 3.78
N ASP A 12 -11.80 -18.61 3.78
CA ASP A 12 -10.93 -18.56 4.96
C ASP A 12 -10.90 -17.17 5.59
N ALA A 13 -10.77 -16.13 4.75
CA ALA A 13 -10.82 -14.74 5.21
C ALA A 13 -12.11 -14.40 5.96
N ARG A 14 -13.27 -14.89 5.50
CA ARG A 14 -14.57 -14.68 6.17
C ARG A 14 -14.64 -15.38 7.52
N GLU A 15 -14.15 -16.62 7.62
CA GLU A 15 -14.09 -17.34 8.89
C GLU A 15 -13.20 -16.61 9.90
N LEU A 16 -12.05 -16.09 9.45
CA LEU A 16 -11.14 -15.31 10.29
C LEU A 16 -11.74 -13.98 10.76
N ILE A 17 -12.51 -13.29 9.91
CA ILE A 17 -13.27 -12.09 10.31
C ILE A 17 -14.28 -12.42 11.41
N LEU A 18 -15.04 -13.51 11.26
CA LEU A 18 -16.00 -13.95 12.27
C LEU A 18 -15.33 -14.29 13.61
N ALA A 19 -14.09 -14.78 13.57
CA ALA A 19 -13.26 -15.02 14.75
C ALA A 19 -12.57 -13.74 15.29
N GLY A 20 -12.76 -12.58 14.67
CA GLY A 20 -12.13 -11.31 15.05
C GLY A 20 -10.63 -11.22 14.74
N ARG A 21 -10.12 -12.10 13.86
CA ARG A 21 -8.71 -12.19 13.45
C ARG A 21 -8.47 -11.45 12.14
N TYR A 22 -8.41 -10.12 12.21
CA TYR A 22 -8.39 -9.25 11.03
C TYR A 22 -7.07 -9.27 10.26
N ARG A 23 -5.92 -9.47 10.92
CA ARG A 23 -4.63 -9.50 10.23
C ARG A 23 -4.49 -10.70 9.29
N PRO A 24 -4.65 -11.96 9.75
CA PRO A 24 -4.57 -13.10 8.85
C PRO A 24 -5.71 -13.12 7.82
N ALA A 25 -6.88 -12.57 8.14
CA ALA A 25 -7.94 -12.39 7.14
C ALA A 25 -7.48 -11.47 6.00
N LEU A 26 -6.81 -10.38 6.35
CA LEU A 26 -6.25 -9.45 5.37
C LEU A 26 -5.18 -10.13 4.52
N ASP A 27 -4.31 -10.96 5.10
CA ASP A 27 -3.28 -11.70 4.36
C ASP A 27 -3.86 -12.60 3.28
N CYS A 28 -4.96 -13.31 3.58
CA CYS A 28 -5.70 -14.12 2.59
C CYS A 28 -6.21 -13.25 1.43
N VAL A 29 -6.84 -12.12 1.73
CA VAL A 29 -7.40 -11.22 0.71
C VAL A 29 -6.29 -10.55 -0.10
N LEU A 30 -5.21 -10.13 0.53
CA LEU A 30 -4.05 -9.52 -0.11
C LEU A 30 -3.34 -10.49 -1.05
N THR A 31 -3.35 -11.79 -0.75
CA THR A 31 -2.87 -12.84 -1.67
C THR A 31 -3.73 -12.91 -2.93
N VAL A 32 -5.05 -12.86 -2.79
CA VAL A 32 -5.96 -12.79 -3.95
C VAL A 32 -5.74 -11.50 -4.74
N LEU A 33 -5.64 -10.35 -4.09
CA LEU A 33 -5.41 -9.05 -4.74
C LEU A 33 -4.04 -8.95 -5.43
N SER A 34 -3.05 -9.73 -4.99
CA SER A 34 -1.77 -9.83 -5.71
C SER A 34 -1.93 -10.51 -7.08
N VAL A 35 -2.86 -11.46 -7.22
CA VAL A 35 -3.12 -12.15 -8.50
C VAL A 35 -4.19 -11.41 -9.32
N HIS A 36 -5.29 -11.01 -8.66
CA HIS A 36 -6.47 -10.42 -9.26
C HIS A 36 -6.78 -9.05 -8.63
N PRO A 37 -5.98 -7.99 -8.91
CA PRO A 37 -6.08 -6.70 -8.19
C PRO A 37 -7.43 -5.99 -8.36
N ALA A 38 -8.13 -6.26 -9.47
CA ALA A 38 -9.43 -5.68 -9.78
C ALA A 38 -10.62 -6.56 -9.35
N LEU A 39 -10.40 -7.65 -8.61
CA LEU A 39 -11.48 -8.53 -8.18
C LEU A 39 -12.37 -7.83 -7.13
N ALA A 40 -13.57 -7.43 -7.54
CA ALA A 40 -14.49 -6.66 -6.71
C ALA A 40 -14.76 -7.29 -5.34
N GLU A 41 -15.00 -8.61 -5.29
CA GLU A 41 -15.29 -9.32 -4.04
C GLU A 41 -14.11 -9.27 -3.04
N ALA A 42 -12.87 -9.38 -3.54
CA ALA A 42 -11.68 -9.24 -2.71
C ALA A 42 -11.52 -7.78 -2.23
N GLN A 43 -11.79 -6.79 -3.09
CA GLN A 43 -11.75 -5.37 -2.71
C GLN A 43 -12.81 -5.02 -1.64
N GLU A 44 -14.02 -5.56 -1.76
CA GLU A 44 -15.11 -5.40 -0.79
C GLU A 44 -14.74 -6.04 0.56
N LEU A 45 -14.20 -7.26 0.55
CA LEU A 45 -13.78 -7.95 1.75
C LEU A 45 -12.60 -7.24 2.43
N ALA A 46 -11.62 -6.75 1.66
CA ALA A 46 -10.53 -5.93 2.17
C ALA A 46 -11.05 -4.65 2.84
N ALA A 47 -12.01 -3.96 2.23
CA ALA A 47 -12.62 -2.76 2.81
C ALA A 47 -13.35 -3.07 4.14
N SER A 48 -14.03 -4.22 4.23
CA SER A 48 -14.64 -4.70 5.48
C SER A 48 -13.60 -4.95 6.57
N ILE A 49 -12.53 -5.67 6.24
CA ILE A 49 -11.44 -5.98 7.18
C ILE A 49 -10.78 -4.69 7.67
N VAL A 50 -10.48 -3.75 6.77
CA VAL A 50 -9.91 -2.44 7.12
C VAL A 50 -10.86 -1.64 8.01
N TYR A 51 -12.16 -1.62 7.70
CA TYR A 51 -13.15 -0.90 8.50
C TYR A 51 -13.23 -1.42 9.94
N HIS A 52 -13.34 -2.74 10.11
CA HIS A 52 -13.48 -3.36 11.42
C HIS A 52 -12.15 -3.41 12.18
N GLY A 53 -11.06 -3.74 11.49
CA GLY A 53 -9.72 -3.88 12.05
C GLY A 53 -9.06 -2.54 12.41
N ALA A 54 -9.47 -1.42 11.81
CA ALA A 54 -9.01 -0.09 12.22
C ALA A 54 -9.72 0.44 13.48
N GLY A 55 -10.75 -0.25 13.97
CA GLY A 55 -11.49 0.14 15.17
C GLY A 55 -10.67 -0.03 16.45
N GLN A 56 -10.77 0.93 17.38
CA GLN A 56 -10.09 0.86 18.69
C GLN A 56 -10.56 -0.32 19.55
N SER A 57 -11.72 -0.90 19.24
CA SER A 57 -12.30 -2.04 19.95
C SER A 57 -12.08 -3.37 19.23
N ALA A 58 -11.30 -3.40 18.14
CA ALA A 58 -10.95 -4.64 17.46
C ALA A 58 -10.11 -5.52 18.40
N VAL A 59 -10.44 -6.81 18.46
CA VAL A 59 -9.68 -7.80 19.24
C VAL A 59 -8.23 -7.89 18.74
N GLU A 60 -8.07 -7.88 17.41
CA GLU A 60 -6.78 -7.82 16.74
C GLU A 60 -6.75 -6.58 15.83
N PRO A 61 -6.37 -5.39 16.33
CA PRO A 61 -6.36 -4.19 15.53
C PRO A 61 -5.27 -4.29 14.44
N LEU A 62 -5.58 -3.76 13.25
CA LEU A 62 -4.60 -3.56 12.19
C LEU A 62 -3.60 -2.49 12.64
N THR A 63 -2.32 -2.75 12.42
CA THR A 63 -1.26 -1.77 12.68
C THR A 63 -1.13 -0.83 11.49
N ALA A 64 -0.26 0.18 11.63
CA ALA A 64 0.03 1.08 10.52
C ALA A 64 0.64 0.33 9.32
N ARG A 65 1.37 -0.77 9.56
CA ARG A 65 1.96 -1.61 8.50
C ARG A 65 0.88 -2.16 7.57
N GLU A 66 -0.15 -2.81 8.11
CA GLU A 66 -1.21 -3.41 7.31
C GLU A 66 -2.10 -2.33 6.69
N MET A 67 -2.40 -1.27 7.45
CA MET A 67 -3.25 -0.18 6.98
C MET A 67 -2.65 0.55 5.77
N TRP A 68 -1.32 0.62 5.66
CA TRP A 68 -0.61 1.30 4.57
C TRP A 68 -0.13 0.38 3.45
N ASP A 69 -0.56 -0.89 3.42
CA ASP A 69 -0.24 -1.79 2.30
C ASP A 69 -0.70 -1.17 0.97
N SER A 70 0.22 -1.10 0.00
CA SER A 70 0.00 -0.43 -1.28
C SER A 70 -1.07 -1.11 -2.14
N ARG A 71 -1.33 -2.42 -1.92
CA ARG A 71 -2.41 -3.15 -2.60
C ARG A 71 -3.79 -2.67 -2.16
N LEU A 72 -3.88 -1.95 -1.04
CA LEU A 72 -5.12 -1.37 -0.54
C LEU A 72 -5.34 0.07 -1.00
N ASP A 73 -4.39 0.67 -1.73
CA ASP A 73 -4.43 2.11 -2.04
C ASP A 73 -5.71 2.52 -2.75
N GLU A 74 -6.26 1.68 -3.63
CA GLU A 74 -7.51 1.91 -4.34
C GLU A 74 -8.76 1.95 -3.45
N LEU A 75 -8.69 1.43 -2.22
CA LEU A 75 -9.80 1.46 -1.26
C LEU A 75 -9.95 2.83 -0.58
N PHE A 76 -8.90 3.64 -0.61
CA PHE A 76 -8.85 4.94 0.06
C PHE A 76 -9.03 6.08 -0.91
N CYS A 77 -9.71 7.13 -0.47
CA CYS A 77 -9.72 8.41 -1.12
C CYS A 77 -8.64 9.33 -0.53
N SER A 78 -8.08 10.20 -1.37
CA SER A 78 -7.19 11.28 -0.97
C SER A 78 -7.78 12.65 -1.32
N CYS A 79 -7.44 13.66 -0.53
CA CYS A 79 -7.91 15.01 -0.77
C CYS A 79 -7.13 15.68 -1.90
N ASP A 80 -7.83 16.20 -2.92
CA ASP A 80 -7.22 16.88 -4.07
C ASP A 80 -6.75 18.32 -3.76
N ALA A 81 -6.99 18.82 -2.55
CA ALA A 81 -6.52 20.13 -2.14
C ALA A 81 -4.98 20.14 -2.03
N ARG A 82 -4.34 21.12 -2.66
CA ARG A 82 -2.88 21.24 -2.71
C ARG A 82 -2.27 21.23 -1.30
N GLY A 83 -1.31 20.33 -1.08
CA GLY A 83 -0.61 20.17 0.20
C GLY A 83 -1.40 19.42 1.28
N CYS A 84 -2.60 18.94 0.98
CA CYS A 84 -3.35 18.12 1.91
C CYS A 84 -2.92 16.65 1.82
N THR A 85 -2.61 16.06 2.98
CA THR A 85 -2.27 14.62 3.10
C THR A 85 -3.41 13.79 3.68
N ALA A 86 -4.62 14.36 3.78
CA ALA A 86 -5.76 13.67 4.35
C ALA A 86 -6.21 12.53 3.45
N VAL A 87 -6.29 11.33 4.03
CA VAL A 87 -6.77 10.10 3.40
C VAL A 87 -7.89 9.50 4.24
N TRP A 88 -8.86 8.86 3.60
CA TRP A 88 -9.94 8.14 4.27
C TRP A 88 -10.42 6.98 3.42
N MET A 89 -10.89 5.90 4.04
CA MET A 89 -11.47 4.78 3.30
C MET A 89 -12.80 5.19 2.68
N SER A 90 -13.06 4.75 1.44
CA SER A 90 -14.38 4.95 0.84
C SER A 90 -15.41 3.98 1.41
N LEU A 91 -16.37 4.49 2.17
CA LEU A 91 -17.49 3.70 2.71
C LEU A 91 -18.45 3.20 1.62
N GLY A 92 -18.50 3.88 0.47
CA GLY A 92 -19.37 3.49 -0.64
C GLY A 92 -19.03 2.10 -1.19
N ARG A 93 -17.73 1.79 -1.29
CA ARG A 93 -17.24 0.47 -1.72
C ARG A 93 -17.56 -0.64 -0.73
N PHE A 94 -17.66 -0.32 0.56
CA PHE A 94 -17.90 -1.30 1.62
C PHE A 94 -19.38 -1.65 1.77
N MET A 95 -20.30 -0.67 1.74
CA MET A 95 -21.72 -0.95 1.94
C MET A 95 -22.51 -0.77 0.64
N SER A 96 -22.97 -1.88 0.09
CA SER A 96 -23.97 -1.89 -0.98
C SER A 96 -25.30 -1.34 -0.44
N GLY A 97 -25.65 -0.10 -0.76
CA GLY A 97 -26.95 0.48 -0.41
C GLY A 97 -26.96 2.00 -0.24
N ASN A 98 -28.14 2.54 0.12
CA ASN A 98 -28.30 3.96 0.46
C ASN A 98 -27.76 4.22 1.87
N ILE A 99 -26.49 4.62 1.95
CA ILE A 99 -25.83 4.98 3.20
C ILE A 99 -26.05 6.46 3.49
N THR A 100 -26.49 6.77 4.71
CA THR A 100 -26.44 8.14 5.23
C THR A 100 -25.20 8.30 6.11
N VAL A 101 -24.20 9.04 5.63
CA VAL A 101 -23.01 9.37 6.42
C VAL A 101 -23.25 10.67 7.19
N THR A 102 -23.42 10.57 8.50
CA THR A 102 -23.72 11.72 9.37
C THR A 102 -22.49 12.53 9.77
N ASN A 103 -21.29 11.94 9.69
CA ASN A 103 -20.01 12.59 10.00
C ASN A 103 -18.94 12.26 8.94
N PRO A 104 -19.03 12.84 7.74
CA PRO A 104 -18.13 12.49 6.65
C PRO A 104 -16.70 12.97 6.90
N ARG A 105 -15.74 12.06 6.73
CA ARG A 105 -14.30 12.41 6.69
C ARG A 105 -13.92 13.11 5.39
N GLY A 106 -14.65 12.84 4.30
CA GLY A 106 -14.44 13.43 2.99
C GLY A 106 -15.66 13.28 2.08
N GLY A 107 -15.53 13.71 0.83
CA GLY A 107 -16.54 13.50 -0.20
C GLY A 107 -16.07 13.85 -1.60
N ARG A 108 -16.73 13.28 -2.61
CA ARG A 108 -16.47 13.50 -4.03
C ARG A 108 -17.46 14.49 -4.60
N CYS A 109 -17.00 15.50 -5.33
CA CYS A 109 -17.87 16.34 -6.12
C CYS A 109 -18.19 15.65 -7.44
N THR A 110 -19.47 15.31 -7.67
CA THR A 110 -19.90 14.65 -8.92
C THR A 110 -19.75 15.54 -10.16
N ALA A 111 -19.66 16.86 -9.98
CA ALA A 111 -19.55 17.81 -11.08
C ALA A 111 -18.12 18.02 -11.59
N CYS A 112 -17.13 18.07 -10.70
CA CYS A 112 -15.72 18.22 -11.09
C CYS A 112 -14.89 16.96 -10.85
N SER A 113 -15.51 15.88 -10.37
CA SER A 113 -14.88 14.61 -10.00
C SER A 113 -13.75 14.69 -8.97
N GLN A 114 -13.64 15.81 -8.24
CA GLN A 114 -12.60 16.01 -7.23
C GLN A 114 -13.06 15.57 -5.83
N TYR A 115 -12.10 15.14 -5.01
CA TYR A 115 -12.28 14.66 -3.65
C TYR A 115 -11.77 15.69 -2.64
N PHE A 116 -12.56 15.95 -1.61
CA PHE A 116 -12.22 16.92 -0.57
C PHE A 116 -12.45 16.31 0.80
N CYS A 117 -11.47 16.45 1.69
CA CYS A 117 -11.65 16.10 3.09
C CYS A 117 -12.53 17.14 3.81
N ARG A 118 -13.04 16.79 4.98
CA ARG A 118 -13.89 17.64 5.82
C ARG A 118 -13.29 19.02 6.10
N ASN A 119 -11.96 19.12 6.21
CA ASN A 119 -11.29 20.39 6.45
C ASN A 119 -11.39 21.34 5.25
N HIS A 120 -11.51 20.83 4.02
CA HIS A 120 -11.52 21.63 2.80
C HIS A 120 -12.93 22.00 2.29
N PHE A 121 -13.95 21.18 2.54
CA PHE A 121 -15.34 21.57 2.24
C PHE A 121 -16.06 22.24 3.42
N GLY A 122 -15.53 22.10 4.64
CA GLY A 122 -15.98 22.77 5.84
C GLY A 122 -17.42 22.43 6.26
N ARG A 123 -18.01 23.27 7.13
CA ARG A 123 -19.39 23.07 7.65
C ARG A 123 -20.48 23.29 6.60
N ARG A 124 -20.18 23.96 5.47
CA ARG A 124 -21.16 24.25 4.41
C ARG A 124 -21.45 23.05 3.50
N GLY A 125 -20.65 21.97 3.59
CA GLY A 125 -20.90 20.70 2.90
C GLY A 125 -20.74 20.69 1.37
N GLY A 126 -20.30 21.82 0.78
CA GLY A 126 -20.20 21.98 -0.68
C GLY A 126 -18.77 21.91 -1.20
N CYS A 127 -18.63 21.56 -2.48
CA CYS A 127 -17.36 21.55 -3.19
C CYS A 127 -16.70 22.96 -3.15
N PRO A 128 -15.45 23.09 -2.69
CA PRO A 128 -14.78 24.39 -2.62
C PRO A 128 -14.55 25.03 -4.00
N ARG A 129 -14.53 24.23 -5.08
CA ARG A 129 -14.32 24.71 -6.46
C ARG A 129 -15.60 25.18 -7.14
N CYS A 130 -16.66 24.38 -7.12
CA CYS A 130 -17.90 24.63 -7.88
C CYS A 130 -19.15 24.82 -7.02
N ARG A 131 -19.02 24.75 -5.68
CA ARG A 131 -20.08 24.93 -4.67
C ARG A 131 -21.23 23.91 -4.69
N ARG A 132 -21.21 22.93 -5.60
CA ARG A 132 -22.19 21.83 -5.62
C ARG A 132 -22.02 20.87 -4.44
N ALA A 133 -23.06 20.13 -4.11
CA ALA A 133 -23.03 19.12 -3.05
C ALA A 133 -21.96 18.05 -3.32
N LEU A 134 -21.44 17.48 -2.24
CA LEU A 134 -20.50 16.36 -2.27
C LEU A 134 -21.22 15.04 -2.00
N ASP A 135 -20.83 14.00 -2.71
CA ASP A 135 -21.10 12.62 -2.37
C ASP A 135 -20.16 12.20 -1.24
N HIS A 136 -20.72 12.00 -0.05
CA HIS A 136 -19.98 11.68 1.17
C HIS A 136 -19.66 10.19 1.34
N ALA A 137 -20.16 9.32 0.45
CA ALA A 137 -19.86 7.89 0.43
C ALA A 137 -19.55 7.45 -1.01
N PRO A 138 -18.47 7.98 -1.61
CA PRO A 138 -18.27 7.85 -3.05
C PRO A 138 -18.01 6.40 -3.46
N GLN A 139 -18.84 5.84 -4.32
CA GLN A 139 -18.68 4.47 -4.83
C GLN A 139 -17.35 4.26 -5.56
N VAL A 140 -16.82 5.32 -6.16
CA VAL A 140 -15.51 5.35 -6.79
C VAL A 140 -14.52 6.01 -5.85
N SER A 141 -13.31 5.47 -5.80
CA SER A 141 -12.18 6.01 -5.05
C SER A 141 -11.16 6.61 -6.02
N ASN A 142 -10.45 7.68 -5.61
CA ASN A 142 -9.30 8.21 -6.36
C ASN A 142 -7.96 7.62 -5.89
N GLY A 143 -7.97 6.65 -4.98
CA GLY A 143 -6.76 6.12 -4.39
C GLY A 143 -6.14 7.08 -3.37
N ARG A 144 -5.21 6.54 -2.58
CA ARG A 144 -4.26 7.35 -1.80
C ARG A 144 -2.86 7.31 -2.42
N PRO A 145 -2.02 8.32 -2.13
CA PRO A 145 -0.59 8.21 -2.38
C PRO A 145 -0.02 6.98 -1.65
N ALA A 146 0.80 6.21 -2.34
CA ALA A 146 1.45 5.03 -1.78
C ALA A 146 2.33 5.45 -0.60
N GLY A 147 2.04 4.91 0.59
CA GLY A 147 2.86 5.10 1.80
C GLY A 147 4.04 4.14 1.88
N GLN A 148 4.02 3.09 1.05
CA GLN A 148 5.01 2.02 0.98
C GLN A 148 5.49 1.88 -0.46
N MET A 149 6.67 1.28 -0.65
CA MET A 149 7.13 0.88 -1.97
C MET A 149 6.16 -0.12 -2.60
N VAL A 150 6.13 -0.15 -3.94
CA VAL A 150 5.34 -1.11 -4.69
C VAL A 150 5.66 -2.54 -4.26
N ARG A 151 4.62 -3.36 -4.20
CA ARG A 151 4.69 -4.81 -4.02
C ARG A 151 4.26 -5.46 -5.33
N LEU A 152 5.04 -6.42 -5.82
CA LEU A 152 4.73 -7.17 -7.03
C LEU A 152 4.27 -8.58 -6.63
N ASN A 153 3.49 -9.24 -7.48
CA ASN A 153 3.23 -10.67 -7.34
C ASN A 153 4.45 -11.48 -7.82
N GLN A 154 5.61 -11.17 -7.27
CA GLN A 154 6.90 -11.74 -7.65
C GLN A 154 7.72 -11.94 -6.36
N PRO A 155 8.55 -12.99 -6.25
CA PRO A 155 9.42 -13.16 -5.10
C PRO A 155 10.40 -12.00 -4.98
N LEU A 156 10.42 -11.32 -3.83
CA LEU A 156 11.47 -10.37 -3.48
C LEU A 156 12.74 -11.15 -3.10
N VAL A 157 13.79 -11.03 -3.91
CA VAL A 157 15.01 -11.85 -3.75
C VAL A 157 16.17 -11.06 -3.13
N HIS A 158 16.19 -9.75 -3.33
CA HIS A 158 17.23 -8.87 -2.81
C HIS A 158 16.67 -7.50 -2.44
N VAL A 159 17.16 -6.94 -1.33
CA VAL A 159 16.94 -5.55 -0.96
C VAL A 159 18.26 -4.90 -0.59
N GLN A 160 18.53 -3.75 -1.20
CA GLN A 160 19.68 -2.92 -0.90
C GLN A 160 19.23 -1.56 -0.37
N VAL A 161 19.77 -1.16 0.78
CA VAL A 161 19.48 0.13 1.42
C VAL A 161 20.73 1.00 1.41
N LEU A 162 20.63 2.17 0.80
CA LEU A 162 21.63 3.23 0.89
C LEU A 162 21.18 4.23 1.95
N ARG A 163 22.09 4.62 2.83
CA ARG A 163 21.86 5.66 3.85
C ARG A 163 22.93 6.73 3.76
N GLU A 164 22.56 7.99 3.88
CA GLU A 164 23.52 9.09 3.95
C GLU A 164 24.38 8.99 5.22
N GLY A 165 25.70 9.03 5.06
CA GLY A 165 26.65 9.06 6.16
C GLY A 165 27.91 8.23 5.92
N THR A 166 28.78 8.17 6.93
CA THR A 166 30.09 7.51 6.87
C THR A 166 30.22 6.26 7.75
N GLY A 167 29.30 6.07 8.72
CA GLY A 167 29.29 4.90 9.62
C GLY A 167 28.49 3.73 9.05
N THR A 168 28.50 2.56 9.69
CA THR A 168 27.63 1.45 9.28
C THR A 168 26.15 1.80 9.48
N VAL A 169 25.28 1.22 8.65
CA VAL A 169 23.84 1.35 8.83
C VAL A 169 23.41 0.46 10.00
N SER A 170 22.73 1.03 10.99
CA SER A 170 22.35 0.25 12.18
C SER A 170 21.17 -0.69 11.90
N PRO A 171 21.09 -1.85 12.57
CA PRO A 171 19.93 -2.75 12.45
C PRO A 171 18.60 -2.10 12.82
N GLU A 172 18.60 -1.20 13.81
CA GLU A 172 17.40 -0.48 14.25
C GLU A 172 16.88 0.43 13.13
N PHE A 173 17.78 1.20 12.49
CA PHE A 173 17.43 2.03 11.35
C PHE A 173 16.84 1.20 10.21
N MET A 174 17.48 0.05 9.89
CA MET A 174 17.01 -0.85 8.84
C MET A 174 15.62 -1.39 9.17
N THR A 175 15.42 -1.84 10.41
CA THR A 175 14.15 -2.41 10.85
C THR A 175 13.03 -1.38 10.80
N ASP A 176 13.27 -0.16 11.30
CA ASP A 176 12.28 0.91 11.32
C ASP A 176 11.91 1.35 9.90
N LEU A 177 12.94 1.59 9.06
CA LEU A 177 12.74 2.02 7.67
C LEU A 177 11.98 0.96 6.87
N LEU A 178 12.38 -0.31 6.96
CA LEU A 178 11.78 -1.38 6.16
C LEU A 178 10.41 -1.79 6.69
N SER A 179 10.17 -1.71 8.01
CA SER A 179 8.83 -1.98 8.58
C SER A 179 7.77 -1.03 8.03
N TRP A 180 8.18 0.19 7.69
CA TRP A 180 7.32 1.18 7.06
C TRP A 180 7.34 1.08 5.54
N MET A 181 8.51 1.24 4.90
CA MET A 181 8.61 1.43 3.45
C MET A 181 8.55 0.13 2.64
N ALA A 182 9.04 -0.98 3.18
CA ALA A 182 9.19 -2.25 2.46
C ALA A 182 8.88 -3.48 3.35
N PRO A 183 7.65 -3.59 3.89
CA PRO A 183 7.35 -4.64 4.87
C PRO A 183 7.41 -6.07 4.31
N ASP A 184 7.38 -6.23 2.99
CA ASP A 184 7.53 -7.49 2.27
C ASP A 184 8.91 -8.14 2.49
N VAL A 185 9.92 -7.38 2.94
CA VAL A 185 11.20 -7.93 3.39
C VAL A 185 11.02 -8.97 4.50
N PHE A 186 10.05 -8.77 5.40
CA PHE A 186 9.80 -9.70 6.50
C PHE A 186 8.94 -10.90 6.10
N GLU A 187 8.37 -10.88 4.90
CA GLU A 187 7.55 -11.96 4.36
C GLU A 187 8.41 -12.89 3.49
N ASP A 188 9.24 -12.31 2.60
CA ASP A 188 10.03 -13.08 1.63
C ASP A 188 11.43 -13.44 2.12
N SER A 189 11.90 -12.78 3.18
CA SER A 189 13.27 -12.96 3.71
C SER A 189 14.35 -12.86 2.61
N PRO A 190 14.37 -11.77 1.82
CA PRO A 190 15.35 -11.57 0.77
C PRO A 190 16.76 -11.46 1.34
N THR A 191 17.76 -11.56 0.46
CA THR A 191 19.11 -11.10 0.82
C THR A 191 19.08 -9.61 1.11
N LEU A 192 19.49 -9.20 2.30
CA LEU A 192 19.49 -7.80 2.72
C LEU A 192 20.91 -7.23 2.75
N ARG A 193 21.11 -6.09 2.08
CA ARG A 193 22.36 -5.32 2.09
C ARG A 193 22.10 -3.89 2.49
N SER A 194 23.06 -3.29 3.16
CA SER A 194 23.01 -1.89 3.57
C SER A 194 24.36 -1.22 3.40
N LEU A 195 24.37 -0.02 2.86
CA LEU A 195 25.57 0.74 2.56
C LEU A 195 25.38 2.19 2.98
N SER A 196 26.43 2.77 3.56
CA SER A 196 26.45 4.19 3.85
C SER A 196 27.20 4.94 2.76
N VAL A 197 26.61 6.05 2.32
CA VAL A 197 27.08 6.80 1.16
C VAL A 197 27.36 8.24 1.58
N HIS A 198 28.60 8.67 1.36
CA HIS A 198 29.03 10.05 1.51
C HIS A 198 30.13 10.35 0.47
N PRO A 199 30.05 11.45 -0.29
CA PRO A 199 28.91 12.37 -0.37
C PRO A 199 27.66 11.69 -0.93
N TRP A 200 26.48 12.14 -0.52
CA TRP A 200 25.24 11.64 -1.09
C TRP A 200 25.11 12.11 -2.54
N PRO A 201 24.76 11.23 -3.48
CA PRO A 201 24.68 11.58 -4.90
C PRO A 201 23.49 12.49 -5.22
N ASP A 202 23.62 13.26 -6.29
CA ASP A 202 22.52 14.11 -6.81
C ASP A 202 21.38 13.27 -7.39
N ASN A 203 21.68 12.10 -7.97
CA ASN A 203 20.69 11.13 -8.42
C ASN A 203 20.83 9.80 -7.65
N PRO A 204 20.25 9.70 -6.44
CA PRO A 204 20.37 8.50 -5.62
C PRO A 204 19.70 7.27 -6.23
N ASP A 205 18.66 7.45 -7.07
CA ASP A 205 17.94 6.33 -7.67
C ASP A 205 18.83 5.59 -8.69
N ASP A 206 19.44 6.34 -9.62
CA ASP A 206 20.36 5.76 -10.61
C ASP A 206 21.58 5.14 -9.94
N VAL A 207 22.16 5.81 -8.95
CA VAL A 207 23.35 5.31 -8.24
C VAL A 207 23.01 4.02 -7.49
N ALA A 208 21.87 3.97 -6.79
CA ALA A 208 21.45 2.77 -6.07
C ALA A 208 21.22 1.59 -7.03
N MET A 209 20.54 1.83 -8.16
CA MET A 209 20.31 0.80 -9.18
C MET A 209 21.61 0.31 -9.83
N ILE A 210 22.49 1.22 -10.26
CA ILE A 210 23.77 0.86 -10.87
C ILE A 210 24.60 0.05 -9.88
N GLN A 211 24.63 0.45 -8.60
CA GLN A 211 25.39 -0.27 -7.60
C GLN A 211 24.91 -1.72 -7.43
N VAL A 212 23.60 -1.93 -7.33
CA VAL A 212 23.00 -3.28 -7.27
C VAL A 212 23.40 -4.10 -8.49
N ILE A 213 23.33 -3.54 -9.71
CA ILE A 213 23.65 -4.25 -10.96
C ILE A 213 25.15 -4.54 -11.08
N VAL A 214 26.03 -3.65 -10.63
CA VAL A 214 27.48 -3.87 -10.65
C VAL A 214 27.89 -4.95 -9.66
N GLU A 215 27.25 -5.02 -8.50
CA GLU A 215 27.50 -6.06 -7.50
C GLU A 215 26.88 -7.41 -7.91
N HIS A 216 25.78 -7.38 -8.66
CA HIS A 216 24.99 -8.52 -9.10
C HIS A 216 24.55 -8.35 -10.57
N GLU A 217 25.42 -8.70 -11.51
CA GLU A 217 25.19 -8.51 -12.95
C GLU A 217 23.91 -9.20 -13.43
N GLU A 218 23.55 -10.32 -12.81
CA GLU A 218 22.31 -11.07 -13.09
C GLU A 218 21.03 -10.26 -12.84
N PHE A 219 21.07 -9.25 -11.96
CA PHE A 219 19.92 -8.37 -11.71
C PHE A 219 19.70 -7.36 -12.83
N GLY A 220 20.71 -7.08 -13.65
CA GLY A 220 20.56 -6.25 -14.86
C GLY A 220 19.87 -6.95 -16.03
N GLN A 221 19.58 -8.25 -15.91
CA GLN A 221 18.99 -9.06 -16.98
C GLN A 221 17.45 -9.04 -16.95
N ASP A 222 16.84 -9.44 -18.06
CA ASP A 222 15.38 -9.51 -18.21
C ASP A 222 14.69 -10.50 -17.28
N THR A 223 15.42 -11.25 -16.45
CA THR A 223 14.89 -12.17 -15.44
C THR A 223 14.53 -11.49 -14.12
N HIS A 224 14.86 -10.21 -13.94
CA HIS A 224 14.59 -9.47 -12.71
C HIS A 224 13.88 -8.13 -12.96
N ASP A 225 13.06 -7.71 -11.99
CA ASP A 225 12.43 -6.40 -11.94
C ASP A 225 13.03 -5.59 -10.78
N LEU A 226 13.50 -4.37 -11.06
CA LEU A 226 14.07 -3.48 -10.06
C LEU A 226 13.13 -2.33 -9.76
N ARG A 227 12.94 -2.03 -8.47
CA ARG A 227 12.14 -0.90 -8.00
C ARG A 227 12.95 -0.10 -6.99
N VAL A 228 13.10 1.19 -7.26
CA VAL A 228 13.83 2.11 -6.39
C VAL A 228 12.88 3.13 -5.78
N SER A 229 13.14 3.51 -4.54
CA SER A 229 12.51 4.63 -3.86
C SER A 229 13.53 5.31 -2.97
N ASN A 230 13.47 6.63 -2.89
CA ASN A 230 14.31 7.42 -1.99
C ASN A 230 13.44 8.31 -1.11
N GLY A 231 14.06 8.85 -0.05
CA GLY A 231 13.39 9.77 0.84
C GLY A 231 14.28 10.28 1.96
N TYR A 232 13.62 10.80 2.99
CA TYR A 232 14.25 11.43 4.14
C TYR A 232 13.70 10.81 5.43
N GLN A 233 14.56 10.69 6.43
CA GLN A 233 14.15 10.49 7.82
C GLN A 233 13.73 11.82 8.46
N GLN A 234 13.14 11.74 9.65
CA GLN A 234 12.74 12.93 10.42
C GLN A 234 13.94 13.82 10.79
N ASP A 235 15.11 13.24 10.97
CA ASP A 235 16.36 13.96 11.25
C ASP A 235 17.01 14.59 10.00
N GLY A 236 16.39 14.42 8.83
CA GLY A 236 16.88 14.92 7.55
C GLY A 236 17.83 13.96 6.82
N THR A 237 18.19 12.81 7.41
CA THR A 237 19.07 11.82 6.77
C THR A 237 18.41 11.26 5.52
N ARG A 238 19.12 11.30 4.38
CA ARG A 238 18.65 10.71 3.13
C ARG A 238 18.82 9.20 3.10
N TRP A 239 17.91 8.53 2.39
CA TRP A 239 17.98 7.10 2.14
C TRP A 239 17.47 6.76 0.75
N ALA A 240 17.90 5.60 0.22
CA ALA A 240 17.35 4.97 -0.96
C ALA A 240 17.23 3.46 -0.73
N ILE A 241 16.16 2.84 -1.24
CA ILE A 241 15.92 1.40 -1.16
C ILE A 241 15.76 0.90 -2.59
N VAL A 242 16.51 -0.14 -2.94
CA VAL A 242 16.30 -0.91 -4.16
C VAL A 242 15.72 -2.26 -3.78
N LYS A 243 14.58 -2.61 -4.37
CA LYS A 243 14.00 -3.94 -4.35
C LYS A 243 14.29 -4.65 -5.67
N VAL A 244 14.71 -5.90 -5.59
CA VAL A 244 14.91 -6.77 -6.74
C VAL A 244 13.94 -7.95 -6.64
N PHE A 245 13.11 -8.09 -7.65
CA PHE A 245 12.13 -9.17 -7.75
C PHE A 245 12.55 -10.14 -8.85
N ALA A 246 12.38 -11.44 -8.62
CA ALA A 246 12.51 -12.44 -9.69
C ALA A 246 11.27 -12.38 -10.59
N LYS A 247 11.44 -12.33 -11.92
CA LYS A 247 10.31 -12.32 -12.89
C LYS A 247 9.65 -13.68 -13.02
N MET A 248 9.06 -14.15 -11.93
CA MET A 248 8.18 -15.30 -11.86
C MET A 248 7.06 -14.99 -10.86
N PRO A 249 5.84 -15.48 -11.08
CA PRO A 249 4.75 -15.22 -10.17
C PRO A 249 5.01 -15.84 -8.80
N LYS A 250 4.82 -15.06 -7.72
CA LYS A 250 4.89 -15.56 -6.33
C LYS A 250 3.66 -16.40 -6.00
N TYR A 251 2.48 -15.90 -6.37
CA TYR A 251 1.21 -16.60 -6.25
C TYR A 251 0.65 -16.88 -7.63
N VAL A 252 0.21 -18.12 -7.84
CA VAL A 252 -0.41 -18.57 -9.08
C VAL A 252 -1.78 -19.11 -8.73
N ASP A 253 -2.81 -18.63 -9.43
CA ASP A 253 -4.12 -19.26 -9.40
C ASP A 253 -4.02 -20.58 -10.20
N PRO A 254 -4.10 -21.75 -9.56
CA PRO A 254 -3.91 -23.03 -10.25
C PRO A 254 -4.96 -23.29 -11.33
N ASP A 255 -6.11 -22.63 -11.24
CA ASP A 255 -7.21 -22.73 -12.19
C ASP A 255 -7.04 -21.76 -13.38
N PHE A 256 -6.14 -20.77 -13.26
CA PHE A 256 -5.72 -19.85 -14.32
C PHE A 256 -4.20 -19.61 -14.28
N PRO A 257 -3.38 -20.63 -14.62
CA PRO A 257 -1.94 -20.44 -14.73
C PRO A 257 -1.68 -19.47 -15.89
N SER A 258 -1.19 -18.28 -15.56
CA SER A 258 -0.76 -17.26 -16.53
C SER A 258 0.73 -17.38 -16.81
#